data_AF-A0A6P1IQJ9-F1
#
_entry.id   AF-A0A6P1IQJ9-F1
#
_cell.length_a   1.000
_cell.length_b   1.000
_cell.length_c   1.000
_cell.angle_alpha   90.00
_cell.angle_beta   90.00
_cell.angle_gamma   90.00
#
_symmetry.space_group_name_H-M   'P 1'
#
loop_
_entity.id
_entity.type
_entity.pdbx_description
1 polymer ?
#
loop_
_entity_poly.entity_id
_entity_poly.type
_entity_poly.pdbx_seq_one_letter_code
_entity_poly.pdbx_strand_id
1 'polypeptide(L)'
;MQAGGVQGGQVFRATWRSSTVWVAALVLFMALVFAVGAAITPRGTWLLGGLAGLFVLMAWLLLQPLFSAHPILSVGPEGIGGYLLKGQTIPWSDVADLEHVSVQGQDHLQILLREGAVSQGAKAGLFRRGLKRGIVLSSLRKGERGPAVQAALQAFDRHASGQARVALKGRMDDLVAHQAFEDRLRALTPTPWALYAVIAVNVVVWLLNVFDGMSATKPESAELFAWGANSASAVVRDGEVWRLLTATVLHGGVLHLALNMFALWDAGRRVCRWFGNGQFLLIYLGSGLAGSALSLHFSSQQAISVGASGAVFGVLGALLVGVVQHRASVPKAMVTQLLTSQGVFVGIMLAQGFARSGIDNAAHVGGLVAGAVLAWVLVERMDERASTAQRRRQQVIALGLVVLMVGGLTRTAQPGVDHGALFQSQAVLKDLLPRMRAVEDAFQQDATAQQEGRMTDAALIDAMERRHIPAYREVVQTIRSLPPGDAMPRLGDIGDLYATLLDIMVLEVGKHRGMTDVAQANAQQEVLAARLKDISARLKPTGP
;
A
#
# COMPACT_ATOMS: atom_id res chain seq x y z
N MET A 1 43.15 -31.69 -15.71
CA MET A 1 43.95 -31.68 -16.96
C MET A 1 42.99 -31.30 -18.08
N GLN A 2 43.16 -30.28 -18.92
CA GLN A 2 44.34 -29.51 -19.35
C GLN A 2 44.14 -28.01 -19.07
N ALA A 3 45.20 -27.36 -18.58
CA ALA A 3 45.32 -25.92 -18.53
C ALA A 3 45.92 -25.46 -19.89
N GLY A 4 45.07 -24.94 -20.77
CA GLY A 4 45.50 -24.18 -21.95
C GLY A 4 45.68 -22.72 -21.56
N GLY A 5 46.88 -22.35 -21.13
CA GLY A 5 47.24 -20.99 -20.76
C GLY A 5 47.39 -20.11 -22.00
N VAL A 6 46.56 -19.07 -22.09
CA VAL A 6 46.90 -17.85 -22.83
C VAL A 6 47.72 -17.00 -21.85
N GLN A 7 48.98 -16.72 -22.18
CA GLN A 7 49.91 -15.99 -21.32
C GLN A 7 49.29 -14.66 -20.86
N GLY A 8 49.11 -14.50 -19.55
CA GLY A 8 48.72 -13.24 -18.89
C GLY A 8 47.23 -13.00 -18.59
N GLY A 9 46.31 -13.89 -18.99
CA GLY A 9 44.86 -13.72 -18.74
C GLY A 9 44.30 -14.46 -17.51
N GLN A 10 43.32 -13.87 -16.82
CA GLN A 10 42.56 -14.51 -15.73
C GLN A 10 41.11 -14.79 -16.15
N VAL A 11 40.58 -15.96 -15.75
CA VAL A 11 39.24 -16.43 -16.16
C VAL A 11 38.46 -16.94 -14.95
N PHE A 12 37.21 -16.48 -14.80
CA PHE A 12 36.32 -16.81 -13.69
C PHE A 12 35.04 -17.47 -14.22
N ARG A 13 34.70 -18.67 -13.74
CA ARG A 13 33.56 -19.48 -14.22
C ARG A 13 32.44 -19.56 -13.19
N ALA A 14 31.22 -19.81 -13.69
CA ALA A 14 30.05 -20.01 -12.85
C ALA A 14 30.20 -21.27 -11.99
N THR A 15 29.62 -21.27 -10.80
CA THR A 15 29.68 -22.42 -9.88
C THR A 15 28.33 -22.74 -9.25
N TRP A 16 28.08 -24.03 -9.04
CA TRP A 16 26.93 -24.54 -8.28
C TRP A 16 26.90 -24.07 -6.82
N ARG A 17 28.03 -23.58 -6.29
CA ARG A 17 28.14 -23.04 -4.91
C ARG A 17 27.95 -21.52 -4.85
N SER A 18 27.33 -20.92 -5.86
CA SER A 18 27.10 -19.46 -5.95
C SER A 18 25.80 -19.04 -5.26
N SER A 19 25.67 -17.74 -4.93
CA SER A 19 24.41 -17.23 -4.36
C SER A 19 23.26 -17.24 -5.37
N THR A 20 23.57 -17.20 -6.68
CA THR A 20 22.56 -17.30 -7.75
C THR A 20 21.77 -18.60 -7.68
N VAL A 21 22.42 -19.72 -7.31
CA VAL A 21 21.75 -21.02 -7.17
C VAL A 21 20.74 -21.01 -6.02
N TRP A 22 21.10 -20.40 -4.89
CA TRP A 22 20.18 -20.26 -3.75
C TRP A 22 18.99 -19.36 -4.06
N VAL A 23 19.20 -18.26 -4.78
CA VAL A 23 18.11 -17.39 -5.26
C VAL A 23 17.22 -18.14 -6.24
N ALA A 24 17.78 -18.88 -7.19
CA ALA A 24 17.01 -19.69 -8.13
C ALA A 24 16.18 -20.77 -7.41
N ALA A 25 16.72 -21.40 -6.36
CA ALA A 25 15.97 -22.36 -5.54
C ALA A 25 14.78 -21.71 -4.81
N LEU A 26 14.96 -20.51 -4.25
CA LEU A 26 13.87 -19.74 -3.63
C LEU A 26 12.80 -19.34 -4.65
N VAL A 27 13.22 -18.94 -5.85
CA VAL A 27 12.31 -18.59 -6.96
C VAL A 27 11.52 -19.82 -7.45
N LEU A 28 12.16 -20.98 -7.55
CA LEU A 28 11.47 -22.25 -7.87
C LEU A 28 10.49 -22.66 -6.77
N PHE A 29 10.84 -22.42 -5.51
CA PHE A 29 9.92 -22.63 -4.39
C PHE A 29 8.70 -21.71 -4.48
N MET A 30 8.87 -20.43 -4.85
CA MET A 30 7.74 -19.54 -5.13
C MET A 30 6.91 -20.03 -6.31
N ALA A 31 7.54 -20.47 -7.40
CA ALA A 31 6.82 -21.07 -8.53
C ALA A 31 5.93 -22.24 -8.08
N LEU A 32 6.44 -23.11 -7.20
CA LEU A 32 5.69 -24.23 -6.63
C LEU A 32 4.50 -23.76 -5.80
N VAL A 33 4.69 -22.77 -4.93
CA VAL A 33 3.60 -22.20 -4.10
C VAL A 33 2.48 -21.64 -4.99
N PHE A 34 2.81 -20.89 -6.04
CA PHE A 34 1.82 -20.35 -6.98
C PHE A 34 1.17 -21.44 -7.84
N ALA A 35 1.90 -22.48 -8.24
CA ALA A 35 1.35 -23.61 -8.98
C ALA A 35 0.35 -24.42 -8.13
N VAL A 36 0.70 -24.69 -6.87
CA VAL A 36 -0.21 -25.35 -5.90
C VAL A 36 -1.43 -24.48 -5.65
N GLY A 37 -1.25 -23.17 -5.44
CA GLY A 37 -2.35 -22.21 -5.31
C GLY A 37 -3.28 -22.21 -6.53
N ALA A 38 -2.73 -22.26 -7.75
CA ALA A 38 -3.52 -22.36 -8.97
C ALA A 38 -4.34 -23.67 -9.03
N ALA A 39 -3.80 -24.79 -8.50
CA ALA A 39 -4.47 -26.08 -8.51
C ALA A 39 -5.66 -26.18 -7.52
N ILE A 40 -5.65 -25.40 -6.44
CA ILE A 40 -6.65 -25.50 -5.37
C ILE A 40 -7.71 -24.39 -5.37
N THR A 41 -7.61 -23.39 -6.27
CA THR A 41 -8.54 -22.24 -6.28
C THR A 41 -9.48 -22.27 -7.50
N PRO A 42 -10.83 -22.20 -7.31
CA PRO A 42 -11.80 -22.34 -8.42
C PRO A 42 -11.87 -21.17 -9.41
N ARG A 43 -11.34 -19.98 -9.08
CA ARG A 43 -11.34 -18.78 -9.93
C ARG A 43 -10.00 -18.04 -9.79
N GLY A 44 -9.34 -17.74 -10.90
CA GLY A 44 -8.02 -17.07 -10.94
C GLY A 44 -6.83 -17.96 -11.33
N THR A 45 -7.08 -19.21 -11.77
CA THR A 45 -6.08 -20.23 -12.12
C THR A 45 -5.06 -19.76 -13.17
N TRP A 46 -5.49 -18.98 -14.16
CA TRP A 46 -4.62 -18.47 -15.23
C TRP A 46 -3.61 -17.41 -14.76
N LEU A 47 -3.99 -16.55 -13.82
CA LEU A 47 -3.10 -15.54 -13.24
C LEU A 47 -2.05 -16.20 -12.33
N LEU A 48 -2.48 -17.10 -11.44
CA LEU A 48 -1.56 -17.83 -10.56
C LEU A 48 -0.66 -18.80 -11.34
N GLY A 49 -1.20 -19.48 -12.36
CA GLY A 49 -0.42 -20.30 -13.28
C GLY A 49 0.55 -19.47 -14.13
N GLY A 50 0.13 -18.29 -14.59
CA GLY A 50 1.00 -17.33 -15.27
C GLY A 50 2.15 -16.85 -14.40
N LEU A 51 1.89 -16.55 -13.12
CA LEU A 51 2.93 -16.21 -12.15
C LEU A 51 3.87 -17.38 -11.87
N ALA A 52 3.35 -18.60 -11.72
CA ALA A 52 4.18 -19.79 -11.58
C ALA A 52 5.11 -19.98 -12.79
N GLY A 53 4.58 -19.85 -14.01
CA GLY A 53 5.35 -19.89 -15.24
C GLY A 53 6.42 -18.79 -15.32
N LEU A 54 6.09 -17.58 -14.88
CA LEU A 54 7.04 -16.45 -14.80
C LEU A 54 8.18 -16.75 -13.83
N PHE A 55 7.89 -17.33 -12.65
CA PHE A 55 8.92 -17.71 -11.68
C PHE A 55 9.80 -18.85 -12.21
N VAL A 56 9.24 -19.85 -12.90
CA VAL A 56 10.04 -20.90 -13.58
C VAL A 56 10.96 -20.29 -14.63
N LEU A 57 10.44 -19.39 -15.47
CA LEU A 57 11.24 -18.68 -16.48
C LEU A 57 12.36 -17.86 -15.82
N MET A 58 12.07 -17.17 -14.71
CA MET A 58 13.06 -16.39 -13.97
C MET A 58 14.15 -17.28 -13.35
N ALA A 59 13.79 -18.44 -12.79
CA ALA A 59 14.75 -19.41 -12.29
C ALA A 59 15.64 -19.97 -13.42
N TRP A 60 15.05 -20.28 -14.59
CA TRP A 60 15.79 -20.71 -15.77
C TRP A 60 16.81 -19.65 -16.22
N LEU A 61 16.40 -18.38 -16.31
CA LEU A 61 17.29 -17.27 -16.66
C LEU A 61 18.43 -17.10 -15.65
N LEU A 62 18.16 -17.28 -14.36
CA LEU A 62 19.18 -17.22 -13.30
C LEU A 62 20.20 -18.37 -13.39
N LEU A 63 19.76 -19.57 -13.76
CA LEU A 63 20.62 -20.76 -13.85
C LEU A 63 21.37 -20.87 -15.19
N GLN A 64 20.92 -20.17 -16.23
CA GLN A 64 21.52 -20.19 -17.56
C GLN A 64 23.06 -20.01 -17.61
N PRO A 65 23.70 -19.16 -16.78
CA PRO A 65 25.16 -19.00 -16.77
C PRO A 65 25.92 -20.27 -16.35
N LEU A 66 25.31 -21.18 -15.58
CA LEU A 66 25.93 -22.44 -15.13
C LEU A 66 26.11 -23.45 -16.25
N PHE A 67 25.26 -23.35 -17.28
CA PHE A 67 25.26 -24.24 -18.44
C PHE A 67 26.00 -23.63 -19.64
N SER A 68 26.60 -22.45 -19.49
CA SER A 68 27.31 -21.79 -20.57
C SER A 68 28.75 -22.27 -20.71
N ALA A 69 29.21 -22.40 -21.95
CA ALA A 69 30.62 -22.62 -22.26
C ALA A 69 31.51 -21.40 -21.93
N HIS A 70 30.93 -20.19 -21.90
CA HIS A 70 31.66 -18.94 -21.67
C HIS A 70 31.87 -18.66 -20.18
N PRO A 71 33.04 -18.14 -19.78
CA PRO A 71 33.28 -17.72 -18.40
C PRO A 71 32.41 -16.52 -18.02
N ILE A 72 32.13 -16.36 -16.73
CA ILE A 72 31.40 -15.19 -16.21
C ILE A 72 32.20 -13.91 -16.47
N LEU A 73 33.51 -13.96 -16.21
CA LEU A 73 34.45 -12.88 -16.45
C LEU A 73 35.75 -13.44 -17.04
N SER A 74 36.27 -12.79 -18.07
CA SER A 74 37.62 -13.02 -18.60
C SER A 74 38.34 -11.69 -18.71
N VAL A 75 39.55 -11.61 -18.16
CA VAL A 75 40.37 -10.40 -18.15
C VAL A 75 41.72 -10.75 -18.76
N GLY A 76 42.14 -10.02 -19.80
CA GLY A 76 43.44 -10.22 -20.45
C GLY A 76 44.05 -8.91 -20.92
N PRO A 77 45.27 -8.96 -21.48
CA PRO A 77 45.95 -7.77 -22.01
C PRO A 77 45.19 -7.14 -23.19
N GLU A 78 44.46 -7.95 -23.96
CA GLU A 78 43.68 -7.49 -25.11
C GLU A 78 42.35 -6.84 -24.73
N GLY A 79 41.83 -7.08 -23.52
CA GLY A 79 40.52 -6.57 -23.13
C GLY A 79 39.80 -7.34 -22.02
N ILE A 80 38.51 -7.02 -21.86
CA ILE A 80 37.61 -7.61 -20.89
C ILE A 80 36.42 -8.29 -21.58
N GLY A 81 36.11 -9.51 -21.15
CA GLY A 81 35.06 -10.35 -21.74
C GLY A 81 34.22 -11.06 -20.68
N GLY A 82 33.16 -11.75 -21.10
CA GLY A 82 32.32 -12.52 -20.19
C GLY A 82 31.08 -13.13 -20.83
N TYR A 83 30.32 -13.86 -20.01
CA TYR A 83 29.12 -14.61 -20.40
C TYR A 83 28.06 -13.70 -21.03
N LEU A 84 27.79 -12.55 -20.43
CA LEU A 84 26.82 -11.57 -20.93
C LEU A 84 27.25 -10.90 -22.25
N LEU A 85 28.55 -10.99 -22.57
CA LEU A 85 29.13 -10.56 -23.84
C LEU A 85 29.16 -11.69 -24.88
N LYS A 86 28.58 -12.87 -24.57
CA LYS A 86 28.57 -14.07 -25.42
C LYS A 86 29.97 -14.48 -25.91
N GLY A 87 30.97 -14.36 -25.03
CA GLY A 87 32.36 -14.70 -25.37
C GLY A 87 33.09 -13.66 -26.22
N GLN A 88 32.50 -12.49 -26.48
CA GLN A 88 33.22 -11.37 -27.07
C GLN A 88 34.11 -10.68 -26.03
N THR A 89 35.30 -10.27 -26.46
CA THR A 89 36.24 -9.46 -25.67
C THR A 89 36.13 -8.01 -26.13
N ILE A 90 35.85 -7.10 -25.19
CA ILE A 90 35.87 -5.66 -25.42
C ILE A 90 37.31 -5.18 -25.22
N PRO A 91 37.94 -4.56 -26.23
CA PRO A 91 39.30 -4.08 -26.10
C PRO A 91 39.38 -2.90 -25.14
N TRP A 92 40.47 -2.79 -24.38
CA TRP A 92 40.64 -1.71 -23.39
C TRP A 92 40.60 -0.31 -24.01
N SER A 93 40.93 -0.18 -25.29
CA SER A 93 40.78 1.07 -26.07
C SER A 93 39.33 1.53 -26.21
N ASP A 94 38.38 0.58 -26.21
CA ASP A 94 36.95 0.82 -26.31
C ASP A 94 36.31 1.05 -24.93
N VAL A 95 37.02 0.73 -23.85
CA VAL A 95 36.55 0.91 -22.48
C VAL A 95 36.87 2.33 -22.01
N ALA A 96 35.83 3.14 -21.84
CA ALA A 96 35.88 4.45 -21.22
C ALA A 96 35.91 4.39 -19.68
N ASP A 97 35.41 3.31 -19.08
CA ASP A 97 35.37 3.17 -17.62
C ASP A 97 35.17 1.71 -17.16
N LEU A 98 35.64 1.41 -15.95
CA LEU A 98 35.40 0.13 -15.28
C LEU A 98 35.18 0.33 -13.76
N GLU A 99 33.97 0.03 -13.28
CA GLU A 99 33.57 0.25 -11.89
C GLU A 99 33.12 -1.05 -11.21
N HIS A 100 33.48 -1.24 -9.93
CA HIS A 100 32.86 -2.25 -9.07
C HIS A 100 31.73 -1.61 -8.26
N VAL A 101 30.51 -2.11 -8.47
CA VAL A 101 29.33 -1.67 -7.74
C VAL A 101 28.81 -2.84 -6.92
N SER A 102 28.69 -2.66 -5.60
CA SER A 102 28.03 -3.62 -4.72
C SER A 102 26.65 -3.09 -4.34
N VAL A 103 25.59 -3.69 -4.90
CA VAL A 103 24.19 -3.32 -4.58
C VAL A 103 23.57 -4.45 -3.78
N GLN A 104 23.20 -4.19 -2.53
CA GLN A 104 22.54 -5.18 -1.66
C GLN A 104 23.32 -6.52 -1.54
N GLY A 105 24.66 -6.47 -1.56
CA GLY A 105 25.52 -7.65 -1.46
C GLY A 105 25.70 -8.43 -2.78
N GLN A 106 25.22 -7.90 -3.90
CA GLN A 106 25.53 -8.39 -5.24
C GLN A 106 26.65 -7.55 -5.86
N ASP A 107 27.74 -8.21 -6.25
CA ASP A 107 28.89 -7.56 -6.87
C ASP A 107 28.72 -7.49 -8.40
N HIS A 108 28.81 -6.28 -8.92
CA HIS A 108 28.71 -5.97 -10.34
C HIS A 108 29.98 -5.28 -10.82
N LEU A 109 30.44 -5.65 -12.01
CA LEU A 109 31.47 -4.91 -12.72
C LEU A 109 30.82 -4.17 -13.89
N GLN A 110 30.79 -2.84 -13.85
CA GLN A 110 30.22 -2.01 -14.91
C GLN A 110 31.33 -1.52 -15.85
N ILE A 111 31.22 -1.89 -17.11
CA ILE A 111 32.08 -1.45 -18.21
C ILE A 111 31.35 -0.33 -18.95
N LEU A 112 31.93 0.85 -19.03
CA LEU A 112 31.45 1.91 -19.92
C LEU A 112 32.26 1.90 -21.20
N LEU A 113 31.58 1.89 -22.35
CA LEU A 113 32.19 1.99 -23.67
C LEU A 113 32.37 3.45 -24.07
N ARG A 114 33.44 3.75 -24.81
CA ARG A 114 33.64 5.04 -25.47
C ARG A 114 32.60 5.23 -26.59
N GLU A 115 32.12 6.45 -26.79
CA GLU A 115 31.26 6.82 -27.92
C GLU A 115 31.96 6.55 -29.27
N GLY A 116 31.28 5.87 -30.20
CA GLY A 116 31.87 5.48 -31.49
C GLY A 116 32.83 4.29 -31.44
N ALA A 117 32.99 3.62 -30.28
CA ALA A 117 33.80 2.42 -30.16
C ALA A 117 33.31 1.30 -31.10
N VAL A 118 34.23 0.51 -31.65
CA VAL A 118 33.92 -0.61 -32.56
C VAL A 118 33.01 -1.63 -31.86
N SER A 119 33.23 -1.82 -30.55
CA SER A 119 32.40 -2.65 -29.66
C SER A 119 30.96 -2.14 -29.45
N GLN A 120 30.59 -0.97 -29.98
CA GLN A 120 29.20 -0.50 -30.01
C GLN A 120 28.37 -1.13 -31.14
N GLY A 121 29.00 -1.47 -32.28
CA GLY A 121 28.48 -2.22 -33.45
C GLY A 121 27.02 -1.99 -33.91
N ALA A 122 26.81 -1.54 -35.15
CA ALA A 122 25.51 -1.27 -35.78
C ALA A 122 24.47 -2.44 -35.83
N LYS A 123 24.90 -3.69 -35.58
CA LYS A 123 24.05 -4.91 -35.53
C LYS A 123 23.73 -5.39 -34.09
N ALA A 124 23.98 -4.56 -33.09
CA ALA A 124 23.58 -4.79 -31.71
C ALA A 124 22.04 -4.74 -31.58
N GLY A 125 21.41 -5.85 -31.14
CA GLY A 125 19.95 -5.89 -30.86
C GLY A 125 19.49 -4.81 -29.88
N LEU A 126 18.18 -4.58 -29.75
CA LEU A 126 17.58 -3.41 -29.06
C LEU A 126 18.19 -3.08 -27.67
N PHE A 127 18.61 -4.10 -26.91
CA PHE A 127 19.22 -3.98 -25.57
C PHE A 127 20.75 -3.79 -25.55
N ARG A 128 21.42 -3.86 -26.70
CA ARG A 128 22.88 -3.77 -26.87
C ARG A 128 23.36 -2.41 -27.41
N ARG A 129 22.46 -1.44 -27.63
CA ARG A 129 22.84 -0.11 -28.13
C ARG A 129 23.36 0.87 -27.06
N GLY A 130 23.35 0.50 -25.78
CA GLY A 130 23.80 1.39 -24.70
C GLY A 130 25.32 1.43 -24.52
N LEU A 131 25.83 2.55 -23.99
CA LEU A 131 27.25 2.74 -23.61
C LEU A 131 27.68 1.85 -22.43
N LYS A 132 26.73 1.37 -21.61
CA LYS A 132 27.03 0.59 -20.39
C LYS A 132 26.89 -0.92 -20.64
N ARG A 133 27.78 -1.70 -20.02
CA ARG A 133 27.73 -3.17 -19.96
C ARG A 133 27.98 -3.62 -18.52
N GLY A 134 27.04 -4.33 -17.92
CA GLY A 134 27.22 -4.89 -16.58
C GLY A 134 27.63 -6.37 -16.66
N ILE A 135 28.63 -6.76 -15.88
CA ILE A 135 28.96 -8.16 -15.58
C ILE A 135 28.55 -8.44 -14.14
N VAL A 136 27.58 -9.34 -13.98
CA VAL A 136 27.09 -9.75 -12.65
C VAL A 136 27.98 -10.88 -12.13
N LEU A 137 28.59 -10.69 -10.96
CA LEU A 137 29.52 -11.66 -10.36
C LEU A 137 28.84 -12.61 -9.35
N SER A 138 27.51 -12.53 -9.22
CA SER A 138 26.72 -13.33 -8.29
C SER A 138 26.88 -14.84 -8.50
N SER A 139 27.10 -15.24 -9.77
CA SER A 139 27.29 -16.63 -10.20
C SER A 139 28.69 -17.17 -9.95
N LEU A 140 29.64 -16.33 -9.49
CA LEU A 140 30.94 -16.75 -8.97
C LEU A 140 30.83 -17.18 -7.50
N ARG A 141 31.83 -17.94 -7.03
CA ARG A 141 31.95 -18.24 -5.60
C ARG A 141 32.20 -16.94 -4.82
N LYS A 142 31.62 -16.81 -3.61
CA LYS A 142 31.80 -15.60 -2.78
C LYS A 142 33.27 -15.20 -2.59
N GLY A 143 34.17 -16.17 -2.43
CA GLY A 143 35.61 -15.93 -2.29
C GLY A 143 36.35 -15.55 -3.59
N GLU A 144 35.73 -15.74 -4.76
CA GLU A 144 36.34 -15.42 -6.07
C GLU A 144 35.92 -14.04 -6.60
N ARG A 145 34.91 -13.41 -6.00
CA ARG A 145 34.40 -12.10 -6.44
C ARG A 145 35.41 -10.97 -6.25
N GLY A 146 36.03 -10.89 -5.07
CA GLY A 146 37.06 -9.91 -4.77
C GLY A 146 38.27 -10.03 -5.71
N PRO A 147 38.88 -11.23 -5.86
CA PRO A 147 39.94 -11.47 -6.83
C PRO A 147 39.56 -11.12 -8.28
N ALA A 148 38.33 -11.43 -8.70
CA ALA A 148 37.82 -11.11 -10.03
C ALA A 148 37.74 -9.61 -10.30
N VAL A 149 37.21 -8.84 -9.35
CA VAL A 149 37.16 -7.37 -9.41
C VAL A 149 38.56 -6.78 -9.47
N GLN A 150 39.45 -7.23 -8.56
CA GLN A 150 40.81 -6.75 -8.47
C GLN A 150 41.59 -6.98 -9.76
N ALA A 151 41.45 -8.16 -10.38
CA ALA A 151 42.08 -8.48 -11.64
C ALA A 151 41.61 -7.54 -12.77
N ALA A 152 40.31 -7.26 -12.83
CA ALA A 152 39.74 -6.40 -13.85
C ALA A 152 40.17 -4.93 -13.69
N LEU A 153 40.15 -4.40 -12.46
CA LEU A 153 40.58 -3.03 -12.17
C LEU A 153 42.09 -2.84 -12.43
N GLN A 154 42.93 -3.80 -12.05
CA GLN A 154 44.37 -3.73 -12.32
C GLN A 154 44.70 -3.83 -13.81
N ALA A 155 43.92 -4.57 -14.59
CA ALA A 155 44.10 -4.62 -16.04
C ALA A 155 43.63 -3.32 -16.70
N PHE A 156 42.50 -2.76 -16.25
CA PHE A 156 42.00 -1.48 -16.73
C PHE A 156 42.97 -0.34 -16.44
N ASP A 157 43.51 -0.25 -15.23
CA ASP A 157 44.51 0.77 -14.86
C ASP A 157 45.77 0.68 -15.75
N ARG A 158 46.22 -0.54 -16.05
CA ARG A 158 47.40 -0.77 -16.89
C ARG A 158 47.18 -0.48 -18.38
N HIS A 159 45.97 -0.64 -18.90
CA HIS A 159 45.72 -0.67 -20.35
C HIS A 159 44.73 0.39 -20.88
N ALA A 160 44.10 1.21 -20.03
CA ALA A 160 43.12 2.23 -20.44
C ALA A 160 43.74 3.58 -20.90
N SER A 161 43.00 4.33 -21.73
CA SER A 161 43.43 5.63 -22.28
C SER A 161 43.33 6.81 -21.30
N GLY A 162 44.13 7.87 -21.49
CA GLY A 162 44.24 9.01 -20.56
C GLY A 162 42.96 9.85 -20.35
N GLN A 163 42.12 10.04 -21.38
CA GLN A 163 40.84 10.77 -21.25
C GLN A 163 39.76 9.98 -20.49
N ALA A 164 39.79 8.64 -20.58
CA ALA A 164 38.94 7.76 -19.79
C ALA A 164 39.22 7.91 -18.28
N ARG A 165 40.50 8.10 -17.91
CA ARG A 165 40.93 8.30 -16.51
C ARG A 165 40.39 9.58 -15.87
N VAL A 166 40.21 10.68 -16.62
CA VAL A 166 39.71 11.97 -16.06
C VAL A 166 38.20 11.94 -15.83
N ALA A 167 37.41 11.42 -16.78
CA ALA A 167 35.96 11.27 -16.62
C ALA A 167 35.58 10.18 -15.60
N LEU A 168 36.44 9.17 -15.42
CA LEU A 168 36.35 8.19 -14.34
C LEU A 168 36.68 8.84 -12.98
N LYS A 169 37.76 9.62 -12.89
CA LYS A 169 38.12 10.31 -11.64
C LYS A 169 36.99 11.19 -11.12
N GLY A 170 36.36 12.01 -11.98
CA GLY A 170 35.24 12.86 -11.57
C GLY A 170 34.02 12.08 -11.06
N ARG A 171 33.66 10.95 -11.67
CA ARG A 171 32.54 10.11 -11.21
C ARG A 171 32.89 9.29 -9.97
N MET A 172 34.14 8.87 -9.83
CA MET A 172 34.64 8.19 -8.64
C MET A 172 34.70 9.15 -7.45
N ASP A 173 35.11 10.40 -7.66
CA ASP A 173 35.07 11.45 -6.64
C ASP A 173 33.63 11.69 -6.16
N ASP A 174 32.64 11.71 -7.07
CA ASP A 174 31.21 11.82 -6.73
C ASP A 174 30.69 10.61 -5.92
N LEU A 175 31.09 9.39 -6.29
CA LEU A 175 30.72 8.16 -5.58
C LEU A 175 31.37 8.07 -4.20
N VAL A 176 32.65 8.43 -4.10
CA VAL A 176 33.37 8.53 -2.82
C VAL A 176 32.73 9.59 -1.94
N ALA A 177 32.37 10.76 -2.48
CA ALA A 177 31.65 11.79 -1.74
C ALA A 177 30.28 11.30 -1.26
N HIS A 178 29.55 10.54 -2.09
CA HIS A 178 28.28 9.91 -1.71
C HIS A 178 28.45 8.92 -0.57
N GLN A 179 29.44 8.02 -0.66
CA GLN A 179 29.69 7.02 0.36
C GLN A 179 30.17 7.65 1.66
N ALA A 180 31.10 8.62 1.60
CA ALA A 180 31.57 9.36 2.75
C ALA A 180 30.42 10.11 3.46
N PHE A 181 29.48 10.68 2.69
CA PHE A 181 28.29 11.33 3.24
C PHE A 181 27.37 10.35 3.97
N GLU A 182 27.06 9.20 3.34
CA GLU A 182 26.25 8.15 3.96
C GLU A 182 26.91 7.55 5.21
N ASP A 183 28.23 7.37 5.19
CA ASP A 183 28.98 6.85 6.34
C ASP A 183 29.05 7.88 7.47
N ARG A 184 29.15 9.17 7.15
CA ARG A 184 29.01 10.25 8.15
C ARG A 184 27.62 10.23 8.80
N LEU A 185 26.55 10.09 8.01
CA LEU A 185 25.19 9.99 8.55
C LEU A 185 25.02 8.75 9.46
N ARG A 186 25.65 7.62 9.10
CA ARG A 186 25.69 6.42 9.96
C ARG A 186 26.48 6.64 11.24
N ALA A 187 27.59 7.36 11.19
CA ALA A 187 28.35 7.69 12.39
C ALA A 187 27.56 8.57 13.35
N LEU A 188 26.81 9.55 12.82
CA LEU A 188 25.97 10.45 13.62
C LEU A 188 24.76 9.74 14.24
N THR A 189 24.16 8.78 13.52
CA THR A 189 23.04 7.97 14.01
C THR A 189 23.27 6.49 13.64
N PRO A 190 24.02 5.73 14.46
CA PRO A 190 24.39 4.35 14.13
C PRO A 190 23.20 3.40 14.03
N THR A 191 22.26 3.53 14.97
CA THR A 191 21.07 2.68 15.07
C THR A 191 19.80 3.50 14.91
N PRO A 192 19.08 3.39 13.76
CA PRO A 192 17.81 4.06 13.55
C PRO A 192 16.66 3.30 14.24
N TRP A 193 16.76 3.09 15.56
CA TRP A 193 15.81 2.30 16.34
C TRP A 193 14.37 2.82 16.22
N ALA A 194 14.18 4.15 16.10
CA ALA A 194 12.86 4.75 16.01
C ALA A 194 12.12 4.33 14.74
N LEU A 195 12.84 4.18 13.62
CA LEU A 195 12.28 3.66 12.37
C LEU A 195 11.79 2.23 12.54
N TYR A 196 12.63 1.37 13.13
CA TYR A 196 12.27 -0.03 13.34
C TYR A 196 11.12 -0.17 14.34
N ALA A 197 11.08 0.66 15.37
CA ALA A 197 10.01 0.69 16.35
C ALA A 197 8.66 1.05 15.71
N VAL A 198 8.60 2.12 14.90
CA VAL A 198 7.34 2.48 14.23
C VAL A 198 6.91 1.41 13.23
N ILE A 199 7.83 0.81 12.47
CA ILE A 199 7.51 -0.31 11.57
C ILE A 199 6.94 -1.49 12.37
N ALA A 200 7.60 -1.86 13.47
CA ALA A 200 7.17 -2.95 14.33
C ALA A 200 5.77 -2.71 14.91
N VAL A 201 5.48 -1.49 15.40
CA VAL A 201 4.16 -1.14 15.91
C VAL A 201 3.08 -1.31 14.84
N ASN A 202 3.30 -0.80 13.62
CA ASN A 202 2.35 -0.96 12.51
C ASN A 202 2.09 -2.44 12.17
N VAL A 203 3.15 -3.26 12.14
CA VAL A 203 3.02 -4.70 11.86
C VAL A 203 2.31 -5.42 13.00
N VAL A 204 2.64 -5.13 14.25
CA VAL A 204 2.03 -5.76 15.43
C VAL A 204 0.54 -5.42 15.51
N VAL A 205 0.16 -4.15 15.34
CA VAL A 205 -1.26 -3.74 15.34
C VAL A 205 -2.02 -4.44 14.22
N TRP A 206 -1.46 -4.51 13.01
CA TRP A 206 -2.09 -5.24 11.91
C TRP A 206 -2.23 -6.75 12.19
N LEU A 207 -1.23 -7.38 12.81
CA LEU A 207 -1.34 -8.78 13.23
C LEU A 207 -2.44 -8.98 14.28
N LEU A 208 -2.54 -8.08 15.26
CA LEU A 208 -3.62 -8.11 16.25
C LEU A 208 -5.00 -7.98 15.59
N ASN A 209 -5.14 -7.14 14.56
CA ASN A 209 -6.38 -7.04 13.78
C ASN A 209 -6.75 -8.36 13.09
N VAL A 210 -5.77 -9.05 12.51
CA VAL A 210 -5.98 -10.37 11.89
C VAL A 210 -6.36 -11.43 12.93
N PHE A 211 -5.71 -11.42 14.11
CA PHE A 211 -6.07 -12.32 15.22
C PHE A 211 -7.46 -12.04 15.80
N ASP A 212 -7.95 -10.80 15.70
CA ASP A 212 -9.31 -10.40 16.06
C ASP A 212 -10.37 -10.81 15.03
N GLY A 213 -9.96 -11.49 13.94
CA GLY A 213 -10.86 -12.03 12.92
C GLY A 213 -10.99 -11.19 11.66
N MET A 214 -10.34 -10.02 11.58
CA MET A 214 -10.38 -9.20 10.37
C MET A 214 -9.69 -9.89 9.20
N SER A 215 -10.26 -9.70 8.00
CA SER A 215 -9.63 -10.16 6.76
C SER A 215 -8.28 -9.49 6.55
N ALA A 216 -7.22 -10.30 6.44
CA ALA A 216 -5.86 -9.83 6.15
C ALA A 216 -5.73 -9.06 4.82
N THR A 217 -6.66 -9.23 3.89
CA THR A 217 -6.58 -8.60 2.55
C THR A 217 -7.59 -7.49 2.35
N LYS A 218 -8.78 -7.61 2.95
CA LYS A 218 -9.92 -6.71 2.75
C LYS A 218 -10.77 -6.65 4.03
N PRO A 219 -10.29 -5.99 5.09
CA PRO A 219 -11.08 -5.79 6.30
C PRO A 219 -12.32 -4.93 5.99
N GLU A 220 -13.42 -5.17 6.71
CA GLU A 220 -14.62 -4.34 6.59
C GLU A 220 -14.36 -2.97 7.26
N SER A 221 -14.95 -1.91 6.71
CA SER A 221 -14.80 -0.56 7.27
C SER A 221 -15.32 -0.47 8.71
N ALA A 222 -16.38 -1.21 9.05
CA ALA A 222 -16.92 -1.24 10.41
C ALA A 222 -15.90 -1.81 11.43
N GLU A 223 -15.13 -2.83 11.04
CA GLU A 223 -14.09 -3.44 11.90
C GLU A 223 -12.96 -2.44 12.16
N LEU A 224 -12.48 -1.76 11.11
CA LEU A 224 -11.46 -0.71 11.23
C LEU A 224 -11.96 0.49 12.05
N PHE A 225 -13.23 0.86 11.89
CA PHE A 225 -13.86 1.91 12.69
C PHE A 225 -13.90 1.53 14.17
N ALA A 226 -14.25 0.28 14.50
CA ALA A 226 -14.23 -0.20 15.89
C ALA A 226 -12.81 -0.14 16.50
N TRP A 227 -11.78 -0.38 15.69
CA TRP A 227 -10.37 -0.32 16.10
C TRP A 227 -9.75 1.08 16.14
N GLY A 228 -10.51 2.13 15.83
CA GLY A 228 -10.03 3.50 15.93
C GLY A 228 -9.64 4.17 14.61
N ALA A 229 -10.23 3.76 13.49
CA ALA A 229 -10.09 4.51 12.24
C ALA A 229 -10.56 5.96 12.40
N ASN A 230 -9.96 6.85 11.61
CA ASN A 230 -10.25 8.28 11.66
C ASN A 230 -11.63 8.54 11.04
N SER A 231 -12.42 9.37 11.72
CA SER A 231 -13.78 9.74 11.31
C SER A 231 -14.07 11.14 11.87
N ALA A 232 -14.62 12.02 11.04
CA ALA A 232 -14.95 13.38 11.44
C ALA A 232 -15.98 13.39 12.58
N SER A 233 -17.04 12.58 12.49
CA SER A 233 -18.07 12.47 13.53
C SER A 233 -17.50 11.94 14.84
N ALA A 234 -16.79 10.81 14.81
CA ALA A 234 -16.25 10.22 16.03
C ALA A 234 -15.24 11.15 16.74
N VAL A 235 -14.37 11.83 15.98
CA VAL A 235 -13.36 12.72 16.56
C VAL A 235 -13.97 14.00 17.13
N VAL A 236 -14.83 14.67 16.37
CA VAL A 236 -15.29 16.03 16.71
C VAL A 236 -16.57 16.03 17.53
N ARG A 237 -17.54 15.18 17.18
CA ARG A 237 -18.83 15.11 17.87
C ARG A 237 -18.74 14.22 19.11
N ASP A 238 -18.13 13.05 18.98
CA ASP A 238 -18.09 12.05 20.05
C ASP A 238 -16.85 12.21 20.95
N GLY A 239 -15.93 13.12 20.58
CA GLY A 239 -14.76 13.48 21.39
C GLY A 239 -13.62 12.47 21.34
N GLU A 240 -13.64 11.51 20.41
CA GLU A 240 -12.67 10.42 20.30
C GLU A 240 -11.36 10.86 19.61
N VAL A 241 -10.74 11.93 20.12
CA VAL A 241 -9.53 12.56 19.53
C VAL A 241 -8.33 11.62 19.40
N TRP A 242 -8.31 10.54 20.17
CA TRP A 242 -7.30 9.47 20.10
C TRP A 242 -7.28 8.77 18.71
N ARG A 243 -8.40 8.82 17.97
CA ARG A 243 -8.52 8.28 16.60
C ARG A 243 -7.54 8.89 15.61
N LEU A 244 -7.17 10.15 15.82
CA LEU A 244 -6.16 10.83 14.99
C LEU A 244 -4.82 10.09 15.01
N LEU A 245 -4.48 9.48 16.15
CA LEU A 245 -3.26 8.70 16.32
C LEU A 245 -3.47 7.24 15.93
N THR A 246 -4.52 6.57 16.42
CA THR A 246 -4.72 5.13 16.17
C THR A 246 -4.94 4.83 14.70
N ALA A 247 -5.59 5.72 13.94
CA ALA A 247 -5.76 5.56 12.51
C ALA A 247 -4.42 5.42 11.75
N THR A 248 -3.34 6.02 12.27
CA THR A 248 -2.02 5.98 11.63
C THR A 248 -1.34 4.60 11.68
N VAL A 249 -1.86 3.68 12.51
CA VAL A 249 -1.31 2.32 12.64
C VAL A 249 -2.25 1.22 12.11
N LEU A 250 -3.48 1.57 11.74
CA LEU A 250 -4.44 0.66 11.11
C LEU A 250 -4.21 0.57 9.61
N HIS A 251 -4.51 -0.58 8.99
CA HIS A 251 -4.32 -0.75 7.55
C HIS A 251 -5.47 -1.54 6.91
N GLY A 252 -5.96 -1.03 5.78
CA GLY A 252 -6.96 -1.69 4.92
C GLY A 252 -6.47 -2.94 4.16
N GLY A 253 -5.55 -3.73 4.74
CA GLY A 253 -5.04 -4.98 4.19
C GLY A 253 -3.52 -5.07 4.04
N VAL A 254 -3.02 -6.28 3.78
CA VAL A 254 -1.59 -6.61 3.75
C VAL A 254 -0.80 -5.84 2.68
N LEU A 255 -1.39 -5.61 1.50
CA LEU A 255 -0.72 -4.84 0.44
C LEU A 255 -0.56 -3.37 0.85
N HIS A 256 -1.58 -2.81 1.49
CA HIS A 256 -1.54 -1.43 1.99
C HIS A 256 -0.46 -1.28 3.07
N LEU A 257 -0.38 -2.22 4.01
CA LEU A 257 0.70 -2.27 5.01
C LEU A 257 2.09 -2.39 4.35
N ALA A 258 2.27 -3.36 3.46
CA ALA A 258 3.56 -3.63 2.84
C ALA A 258 4.11 -2.42 2.06
N LEU A 259 3.25 -1.73 1.30
CA LEU A 259 3.64 -0.52 0.57
C LEU A 259 4.01 0.63 1.51
N ASN A 260 3.27 0.82 2.61
CA ASN A 260 3.62 1.81 3.62
C ASN A 260 4.95 1.50 4.29
N MET A 261 5.16 0.26 4.72
CA MET A 261 6.39 -0.13 5.41
C MET A 261 7.61 -0.06 4.47
N PHE A 262 7.44 -0.39 3.19
CA PHE A 262 8.49 -0.23 2.18
C PHE A 262 8.86 1.25 2.00
N ALA A 263 7.88 2.13 1.77
CA ALA A 263 8.11 3.56 1.60
C ALA A 263 8.72 4.18 2.87
N LEU A 264 8.23 3.79 4.05
CA LEU A 264 8.75 4.22 5.34
C LEU A 264 10.19 3.74 5.55
N TRP A 265 10.51 2.50 5.20
CA TRP A 265 11.87 1.99 5.31
C TRP A 265 12.84 2.71 4.37
N ASP A 266 12.43 2.98 3.13
CA ASP A 266 13.27 3.64 2.12
C ASP A 266 13.55 5.12 2.46
N ALA A 267 12.51 5.90 2.75
CA ALA A 267 12.67 7.33 3.07
C ALA A 267 13.08 7.53 4.55
N GLY A 268 12.45 6.79 5.46
CA GLY A 268 12.62 6.94 6.90
C GLY A 268 14.02 6.60 7.39
N ARG A 269 14.75 5.66 6.76
CA ARG A 269 16.17 5.40 7.13
C ARG A 269 17.05 6.63 6.90
N ARG A 270 16.79 7.40 5.84
CA ARG A 270 17.56 8.61 5.50
C ARG A 270 17.20 9.73 6.46
N VAL A 271 15.91 10.00 6.63
CA VAL A 271 15.43 11.03 7.57
C VAL A 271 15.84 10.73 9.01
N CYS A 272 15.71 9.48 9.45
CA CYS A 272 16.09 9.08 10.80
C CYS A 272 17.59 9.25 11.05
N ARG A 273 18.45 8.98 10.06
CA ARG A 273 19.90 9.25 10.21
C ARG A 273 20.23 10.74 10.19
N TRP A 274 19.50 11.50 9.39
CA TRP A 274 19.71 12.93 9.20
C TRP A 274 19.28 13.76 10.41
N PHE A 275 18.09 13.48 10.95
CA PHE A 275 17.51 14.20 12.09
C PHE A 275 17.79 13.49 13.43
N GLY A 276 18.16 12.22 13.40
CA GLY A 276 18.27 11.37 14.58
C GLY A 276 16.92 10.86 15.06
N ASN A 277 16.94 9.80 15.88
CA ASN A 277 15.74 9.06 16.31
C ASN A 277 14.62 9.93 16.92
N GLY A 278 14.94 10.85 17.84
CA GLY A 278 13.92 11.65 18.54
C GLY A 278 13.22 12.67 17.63
N GLN A 279 13.96 13.36 16.77
CA GLN A 279 13.37 14.30 15.80
C GLN A 279 12.62 13.56 14.70
N PHE A 280 13.09 12.37 14.29
CA PHE A 280 12.36 11.50 13.38
C PHE A 280 10.99 11.11 13.93
N LEU A 281 10.89 10.73 15.22
CA LEU A 281 9.59 10.45 15.84
C LEU A 281 8.67 11.67 15.82
N LEU A 282 9.20 12.86 16.10
CA LEU A 282 8.40 14.09 16.04
C LEU A 282 7.91 14.39 14.63
N ILE A 283 8.75 14.20 13.60
CA ILE A 283 8.36 14.33 12.20
C ILE A 283 7.28 13.30 11.84
N TYR A 284 7.52 12.02 12.13
CA TYR A 284 6.62 10.93 11.77
C TYR A 284 5.26 11.08 12.47
N LEU A 285 5.24 11.22 13.79
CA LEU A 285 4.00 11.35 14.57
C LEU A 285 3.30 12.68 14.31
N GLY A 286 4.05 13.78 14.25
CA GLY A 286 3.50 15.11 13.97
C GLY A 286 2.84 15.18 12.60
N SER A 287 3.47 14.62 11.57
CA SER A 287 2.87 14.52 10.23
C SER A 287 1.69 13.56 10.16
N GLY A 288 1.74 12.43 10.88
CA GLY A 288 0.60 11.52 10.97
C GLY A 288 -0.63 12.22 11.56
N LEU A 289 -0.46 12.88 12.71
CA LEU A 289 -1.53 13.62 13.38
C LEU A 289 -2.05 14.79 12.53
N ALA A 290 -1.16 15.56 11.91
CA ALA A 290 -1.54 16.67 11.03
C ALA A 290 -2.31 16.18 9.79
N GLY A 291 -1.88 15.06 9.20
CA GLY A 291 -2.57 14.41 8.10
C GLY A 291 -3.97 13.94 8.51
N SER A 292 -4.09 13.20 9.61
CA SER A 292 -5.37 12.77 10.17
C SER A 292 -6.29 13.96 10.45
N ALA A 293 -5.76 15.05 11.01
CA ALA A 293 -6.53 16.25 11.33
C ALA A 293 -7.00 16.99 10.07
N LEU A 294 -6.17 17.10 9.02
CA LEU A 294 -6.59 17.70 7.76
C LEU A 294 -7.64 16.85 7.05
N SER A 295 -7.54 15.51 7.16
CA SER A 295 -8.54 14.59 6.59
C SER A 295 -9.94 14.79 7.18
N LEU A 296 -10.06 15.30 8.42
CA LEU A 296 -11.36 15.65 9.01
C LEU A 296 -12.14 16.68 8.20
N HIS A 297 -11.51 17.45 7.32
CA HIS A 297 -12.19 18.44 6.46
C HIS A 297 -12.60 17.87 5.10
N PHE A 298 -12.13 16.67 4.76
CA PHE A 298 -12.26 16.09 3.43
C PHE A 298 -12.59 14.60 3.50
N SER A 299 -11.62 13.70 3.30
CA SER A 299 -11.87 12.26 3.15
C SER A 299 -12.57 11.64 4.36
N SER A 300 -12.19 12.03 5.59
CA SER A 300 -12.78 11.50 6.83
C SER A 300 -14.22 11.98 7.09
N GLN A 301 -14.78 12.84 6.23
CA GLN A 301 -16.17 13.26 6.29
C GLN A 301 -17.13 12.21 5.75
N GLN A 302 -16.72 11.50 4.70
CA GLN A 302 -17.58 10.56 3.97
C GLN A 302 -17.18 9.11 4.20
N ALA A 303 -15.89 8.84 4.35
CA ALA A 303 -15.36 7.51 4.60
C ALA A 303 -14.46 7.53 5.84
N ILE A 304 -14.17 6.36 6.41
CA ILE A 304 -13.13 6.27 7.42
C ILE A 304 -11.74 6.36 6.76
N SER A 305 -10.76 6.86 7.50
CA SER A 305 -9.36 6.91 7.05
C SER A 305 -8.45 6.08 7.97
N VAL A 306 -7.54 5.33 7.35
CA VAL A 306 -6.55 4.48 8.02
C VAL A 306 -5.23 4.48 7.24
N GLY A 307 -4.13 4.22 7.93
CA GLY A 307 -2.83 3.96 7.34
C GLY A 307 -1.76 4.94 7.79
N ALA A 308 -0.52 4.45 7.85
CA ALA A 308 0.65 5.27 8.15
C ALA A 308 0.98 6.30 7.06
N SER A 309 0.28 6.29 5.94
CA SER A 309 0.67 7.01 4.73
C SER A 309 0.79 8.53 4.92
N GLY A 310 -0.06 9.17 5.72
CA GLY A 310 0.12 10.60 6.08
C GLY A 310 1.46 10.87 6.76
N ALA A 311 1.86 10.02 7.72
CA ALA A 311 3.16 10.10 8.37
C ALA A 311 4.32 9.82 7.39
N VAL A 312 4.16 8.85 6.48
CA VAL A 312 5.15 8.54 5.44
C VAL A 312 5.34 9.71 4.47
N PHE A 313 4.26 10.34 4.02
CA PHE A 313 4.32 11.57 3.22
C PHE A 313 5.02 12.70 3.97
N GLY A 314 4.82 12.81 5.28
CA GLY A 314 5.60 13.72 6.11
C GLY A 314 7.09 13.43 6.14
N VAL A 315 7.48 12.16 6.26
CA VAL A 315 8.89 11.75 6.13
C VAL A 315 9.45 12.10 4.75
N LEU A 316 8.66 11.93 3.68
CA LEU A 316 9.07 12.35 2.32
C LEU A 316 9.23 13.87 2.21
N GLY A 317 8.30 14.64 2.77
CA GLY A 317 8.38 16.11 2.81
C GLY A 317 9.60 16.58 3.59
N ALA A 318 9.88 15.95 4.72
CA ALA A 318 11.08 16.21 5.51
C ALA A 318 12.37 15.90 4.76
N LEU A 319 12.40 14.79 4.00
CA LEU A 319 13.55 14.42 3.18
C LEU A 319 13.79 15.45 2.07
N LEU A 320 12.74 15.86 1.35
CA LEU A 320 12.85 16.85 0.28
C LEU A 320 13.37 18.19 0.81
N VAL A 321 12.78 18.68 1.91
CA VAL A 321 13.20 19.94 2.55
C VAL A 321 14.63 19.85 3.11
N GLY A 322 14.98 18.75 3.79
CA GLY A 322 16.34 18.55 4.31
C GLY A 322 17.39 18.55 3.21
N VAL A 323 17.12 17.89 2.08
CA VAL A 323 18.01 17.89 0.91
C VAL A 323 18.18 19.30 0.32
N VAL A 324 17.10 20.08 0.22
CA VAL A 324 17.16 21.46 -0.30
C VAL A 324 17.94 22.39 0.62
N GLN A 325 17.69 22.33 1.93
CA GLN A 325 18.38 23.17 2.93
C GLN A 325 19.89 22.92 2.95
N HIS A 326 20.29 21.65 2.79
CA HIS A 326 21.69 21.22 2.89
C HIS A 326 22.33 20.91 1.54
N ARG A 327 21.76 21.43 0.44
CA ARG A 327 22.22 21.17 -0.94
C ARG A 327 23.70 21.46 -1.19
N ALA A 328 24.31 22.34 -0.39
CA ALA A 328 25.73 22.67 -0.47
C ALA A 328 26.64 21.62 0.21
N SER A 329 26.11 20.91 1.20
CA SER A 329 26.83 19.86 1.95
C SER A 329 26.50 18.44 1.51
N VAL A 330 25.47 18.27 0.68
CA VAL A 330 25.04 16.98 0.13
C VAL A 330 25.62 16.84 -1.27
N PRO A 331 26.17 15.67 -1.66
CA PRO A 331 26.67 15.44 -3.00
C PRO A 331 25.62 15.75 -4.08
N LYS A 332 25.98 16.51 -5.11
CA LYS A 332 25.03 17.01 -6.13
C LYS A 332 24.24 15.89 -6.80
N ALA A 333 24.91 14.78 -7.13
CA ALA A 333 24.26 13.60 -7.70
C ALA A 333 23.17 13.03 -6.78
N MET A 334 23.41 13.01 -5.46
CA MET A 334 22.43 12.58 -4.47
C MET A 334 21.25 13.55 -4.36
N VAL A 335 21.51 14.86 -4.40
CA VAL A 335 20.45 15.89 -4.42
C VAL A 335 19.53 15.67 -5.63
N THR A 336 20.09 15.60 -6.84
CA THR A 336 19.29 15.39 -8.07
C THR A 336 18.53 14.08 -8.04
N GLN A 337 19.16 12.99 -7.59
CA GLN A 337 18.52 11.70 -7.46
C GLN A 337 17.34 11.74 -6.49
N LEU A 338 17.55 12.26 -5.27
CA LEU A 338 16.50 12.29 -4.24
C LEU A 338 15.35 13.20 -4.63
N LEU A 339 15.62 14.42 -5.11
CA LEU A 339 14.58 15.34 -5.54
C LEU A 339 13.75 14.77 -6.70
N THR A 340 14.40 14.20 -7.71
CA THR A 340 13.70 13.60 -8.85
C THR A 340 12.91 12.36 -8.44
N SER A 341 13.55 11.38 -7.79
CA SER A 341 12.90 10.10 -7.47
C SER A 341 11.76 10.26 -6.47
N GLN A 342 12.00 10.98 -5.37
CA GLN A 342 11.00 11.16 -4.31
C GLN A 342 9.92 12.15 -4.74
N GLY A 343 10.28 13.21 -5.49
CA GLY A 343 9.33 14.15 -6.06
C GLY A 343 8.37 13.49 -7.06
N VAL A 344 8.90 12.66 -7.97
CA VAL A 344 8.08 11.88 -8.90
C VAL A 344 7.19 10.88 -8.15
N PHE A 345 7.72 10.18 -7.15
CA PHE A 345 6.93 9.26 -6.33
C PHE A 345 5.76 9.96 -5.64
N VAL A 346 6.01 11.09 -4.95
CA VAL A 346 4.97 11.92 -4.32
C VAL A 346 3.94 12.38 -5.36
N GLY A 347 4.39 12.89 -6.51
CA GLY A 347 3.50 13.34 -7.58
C GLY A 347 2.58 12.25 -8.11
N ILE A 348 3.12 11.05 -8.37
CA ILE A 348 2.34 9.89 -8.84
C ILE A 348 1.32 9.46 -7.78
N MET A 349 1.72 9.36 -6.50
CA MET A 349 0.83 8.89 -5.44
C MET A 349 -0.33 9.86 -5.19
N LEU A 350 -0.06 11.18 -5.18
CA LEU A 350 -1.12 12.19 -5.08
C LEU A 350 -2.05 12.17 -6.30
N ALA A 351 -1.50 12.05 -7.51
CA ALA A 351 -2.30 11.92 -8.74
C ALA A 351 -3.20 10.69 -8.70
N GLN A 352 -2.70 9.55 -8.19
CA GLN A 352 -3.51 8.35 -8.01
C GLN A 352 -4.66 8.57 -7.01
N GLY A 353 -4.44 9.34 -5.94
CA GLY A 353 -5.50 9.63 -4.98
C GLY A 353 -6.61 10.54 -5.50
N PHE A 354 -6.34 11.35 -6.53
CA PHE A 354 -7.40 12.07 -7.24
C PHE A 354 -8.13 11.19 -8.26
N ALA A 355 -7.46 10.14 -8.76
CA ALA A 355 -8.00 9.24 -9.78
C ALA A 355 -8.76 8.02 -9.22
N ARG A 356 -8.58 7.68 -7.94
CA ARG A 356 -9.15 6.48 -7.31
C ARG A 356 -9.81 6.81 -5.97
N SER A 357 -11.02 6.30 -5.77
CA SER A 357 -11.66 6.30 -4.45
C SER A 357 -10.91 5.39 -3.47
N GLY A 358 -10.98 5.71 -2.18
CA GLY A 358 -10.32 4.96 -1.11
C GLY A 358 -8.88 5.38 -0.80
N ILE A 359 -8.39 6.49 -1.40
CA ILE A 359 -7.11 7.11 -1.06
C ILE A 359 -7.36 8.46 -0.40
N ASP A 360 -6.75 8.68 0.77
CA ASP A 360 -6.90 9.91 1.53
C ASP A 360 -5.81 10.93 1.17
N ASN A 361 -6.05 11.68 0.10
CA ASN A 361 -5.14 12.74 -0.33
C ASN A 361 -5.04 13.89 0.67
N ALA A 362 -6.08 14.15 1.47
CA ALA A 362 -6.00 15.19 2.50
C ALA A 362 -4.99 14.81 3.58
N ALA A 363 -4.98 13.53 4.01
CA ALA A 363 -3.96 13.03 4.92
C ALA A 363 -2.55 13.08 4.31
N HIS A 364 -2.40 12.74 3.02
CA HIS A 364 -1.10 12.80 2.34
C HIS A 364 -0.56 14.22 2.24
N VAL A 365 -1.38 15.17 1.79
CA VAL A 365 -1.00 16.58 1.67
C VAL A 365 -0.71 17.18 3.05
N GLY A 366 -1.58 16.94 4.04
CA GLY A 366 -1.40 17.45 5.39
C GLY A 366 -0.13 16.91 6.04
N GLY A 367 0.13 15.61 5.89
CA GLY A 367 1.36 14.98 6.34
C GLY A 367 2.61 15.54 5.66
N LEU A 368 2.60 15.65 4.32
CA LEU A 368 3.69 16.18 3.51
C LEU A 368 4.07 17.61 3.92
N VAL A 369 3.09 18.49 4.04
CA VAL A 369 3.30 19.89 4.44
C VAL A 369 3.79 19.98 5.88
N ALA A 370 3.17 19.24 6.81
CA ALA A 370 3.62 19.22 8.20
C ALA A 370 5.06 18.73 8.32
N GLY A 371 5.43 17.67 7.59
CA GLY A 371 6.78 17.11 7.60
C GLY A 371 7.82 18.07 7.01
N ALA A 372 7.46 18.77 5.93
CA ALA A 372 8.28 19.82 5.34
C ALA A 372 8.51 20.98 6.32
N VAL A 373 7.46 21.47 7.00
CA VAL A 373 7.57 22.54 8.01
C VAL A 373 8.39 22.07 9.21
N LEU A 374 8.17 20.85 9.72
CA LEU A 374 8.93 20.31 10.84
C LEU A 374 10.41 20.16 10.50
N ALA A 375 10.74 19.67 9.31
CA ALA A 375 12.13 19.59 8.85
C ALA A 375 12.79 20.96 8.67
N TRP A 376 12.03 22.00 8.35
CA TRP A 376 12.53 23.37 8.26
C TRP A 376 12.82 24.00 9.63
N VAL A 377 12.00 23.69 10.64
CA VAL A 377 12.15 24.23 12.00
C VAL A 377 13.19 23.47 12.81
N LEU A 378 13.25 22.14 12.65
CA LEU A 378 14.13 21.27 13.42
C LEU A 378 15.59 21.39 12.96
N VAL A 379 16.51 21.28 13.92
CA VAL A 379 17.95 21.33 13.64
C VAL A 379 18.52 19.94 13.51
N GLU A 380 19.03 19.61 12.33
CA GLU A 380 19.50 18.27 11.96
C GLU A 380 20.76 17.85 12.70
N ARG A 381 20.99 16.54 12.84
CA ARG A 381 22.20 16.00 13.49
C ARG A 381 23.49 16.38 12.78
N MET A 382 23.40 16.63 11.49
CA MET A 382 24.53 17.01 10.65
C MET A 382 25.07 18.42 10.92
N ASP A 383 24.25 19.31 11.50
CA ASP A 383 24.70 20.63 11.94
C ASP A 383 25.42 20.55 13.30
N GLU A 384 26.67 20.09 13.26
CA GLU A 384 27.51 19.90 14.45
C GLU A 384 27.79 21.21 15.23
N ARG A 385 27.54 22.38 14.64
CA ARG A 385 27.72 23.68 15.30
C ARG A 385 26.57 24.01 16.26
N ALA A 386 25.40 23.40 16.06
CA ALA A 386 24.22 23.70 16.86
C ALA A 386 24.29 23.08 18.27
N SER A 387 24.13 23.95 19.28
CA SER A 387 24.13 23.52 20.69
C SER A 387 22.93 22.62 21.03
N THR A 388 23.09 21.79 22.07
CA THR A 388 21.99 20.95 22.58
C THR A 388 20.78 21.78 23.02
N ALA A 389 21.01 22.97 23.59
CA ALA A 389 19.95 23.89 24.00
C ALA A 389 19.14 24.41 22.80
N GLN A 390 19.81 24.78 21.71
CA GLN A 390 19.15 25.20 20.47
C GLN A 390 18.29 24.06 19.88
N ARG A 391 18.82 22.83 19.85
CA ARG A 391 18.09 21.66 19.37
C ARG A 391 16.83 21.39 20.19
N ARG A 392 16.93 21.43 21.52
CA ARG A 392 15.78 21.27 22.42
C ARG A 392 14.74 22.38 22.23
N ARG A 393 15.19 23.63 22.12
CA ARG A 393 14.29 24.77 21.85
C ARG A 393 13.48 24.56 20.57
N GLN A 394 14.14 24.17 19.48
CA GLN A 394 13.45 23.92 18.22
C GLN A 394 12.52 22.71 18.25
N GLN A 395 12.84 21.67 19.04
CA GLN A 395 11.92 20.56 19.28
C GLN A 395 10.65 21.00 20.02
N VAL A 396 10.77 21.88 21.01
CA VAL A 396 9.62 22.43 21.74
C VAL A 396 8.76 23.31 20.82
N ILE A 397 9.39 24.16 20.00
CA ILE A 397 8.67 24.98 19.01
C ILE A 397 7.92 24.08 18.01
N ALA A 398 8.61 23.08 17.46
CA ALA A 398 8.03 22.11 16.53
C ALA A 398 6.85 21.35 17.15
N LEU A 399 6.96 20.91 18.40
CA LEU A 399 5.86 20.27 19.13
C LEU A 399 4.67 21.24 19.31
N GLY A 400 4.94 22.48 19.70
CA GLY A 400 3.91 23.53 19.82
C GLY A 400 3.17 23.77 18.50
N LEU A 401 3.89 23.81 17.38
CA LEU A 401 3.30 23.96 16.04
C LEU A 401 2.39 22.78 15.68
N VAL A 402 2.79 21.54 15.99
CA VAL A 402 1.93 20.35 15.79
C VAL A 402 0.67 20.46 16.62
N VAL A 403 0.78 20.79 17.91
CA VAL A 403 -0.38 20.91 18.81
C VAL A 403 -1.34 21.99 18.33
N LEU A 404 -0.83 23.17 17.95
CA LEU A 404 -1.66 24.26 17.45
C LEU A 404 -2.36 23.92 16.14
N MET A 405 -1.64 23.31 15.19
CA MET A 405 -2.18 22.91 13.90
C MET A 405 -3.23 21.82 14.05
N VAL A 406 -2.94 20.74 14.79
CA VAL A 406 -3.85 19.62 15.02
C VAL A 406 -5.09 20.11 15.79
N GLY A 407 -4.89 20.83 16.90
CA GLY A 407 -6.00 21.37 17.69
C GLY A 407 -6.86 22.35 16.90
N GLY A 408 -6.26 23.21 16.08
CA GLY A 408 -6.96 24.14 15.20
C GLY A 408 -7.81 23.42 14.15
N LEU A 409 -7.22 22.46 13.42
CA LEU A 409 -7.93 21.67 12.40
C LEU A 409 -9.05 20.81 13.00
N THR A 410 -8.81 20.18 14.15
CA THR A 410 -9.84 19.37 14.82
C THR A 410 -11.00 20.23 15.30
N ARG A 411 -10.73 21.44 15.83
CA ARG A 411 -11.78 22.33 16.36
C ARG A 411 -12.64 22.96 15.26
N THR A 412 -12.11 23.15 14.05
CA THR A 412 -12.83 23.80 12.94
C THR A 412 -13.54 22.82 12.01
N ALA A 413 -13.27 21.52 12.13
CA ALA A 413 -13.94 20.50 11.33
C ALA A 413 -15.44 20.45 11.67
N GLN A 414 -16.28 20.36 10.65
CA GLN A 414 -17.74 20.22 10.80
C GLN A 414 -18.16 18.83 10.32
N PRO A 415 -18.47 17.89 11.22
CA PRO A 415 -18.83 16.53 10.81
C PRO A 415 -20.10 16.49 9.95
N GLY A 416 -20.01 15.79 8.83
CA GLY A 416 -21.11 15.51 7.93
C GLY A 416 -21.76 14.17 8.26
N VAL A 417 -21.08 13.06 7.97
CA VAL A 417 -21.64 11.71 8.14
C VAL A 417 -21.36 11.16 9.54
N ASP A 418 -22.41 10.63 10.19
CA ASP A 418 -22.29 9.80 11.37
C ASP A 418 -21.87 8.37 11.01
N HIS A 419 -20.56 8.10 11.06
CA HIS A 419 -20.03 6.77 10.73
C HIS A 419 -20.51 5.71 11.73
N GLY A 420 -20.69 6.06 13.00
CA GLY A 420 -21.18 5.13 14.02
C GLY A 420 -22.59 4.66 13.71
N ALA A 421 -23.52 5.61 13.52
CA ALA A 421 -24.89 5.28 13.14
C ALA A 421 -24.96 4.56 11.78
N LEU A 422 -24.12 4.95 10.81
CA LEU A 422 -24.02 4.29 9.50
C LEU A 422 -23.64 2.81 9.65
N PHE A 423 -22.55 2.50 10.35
CA PHE A 423 -22.09 1.12 10.50
C PHE A 423 -23.03 0.28 11.36
N GLN A 424 -23.66 0.86 12.39
CA GLN A 424 -24.71 0.19 13.15
C GLN A 424 -25.89 -0.18 12.26
N SER A 425 -26.33 0.74 11.39
CA SER A 425 -27.45 0.51 10.47
C SER A 425 -27.10 -0.55 9.42
N GLN A 426 -25.88 -0.55 8.90
CA GLN A 426 -25.39 -1.58 7.98
C GLN A 426 -25.35 -2.97 8.61
N ALA A 427 -24.91 -3.07 9.88
CA ALA A 427 -24.87 -4.34 10.60
C ALA A 427 -26.27 -4.94 10.76
N VAL A 428 -27.25 -4.15 11.22
CA VAL A 428 -28.64 -4.60 11.34
C VAL A 428 -29.22 -4.97 9.98
N LEU A 429 -28.95 -4.19 8.93
CA LEU A 429 -29.49 -4.45 7.59
C LEU A 429 -28.94 -5.75 6.99
N LYS A 430 -27.67 -6.09 7.27
CA LYS A 430 -27.03 -7.35 6.86
C LYS A 430 -27.83 -8.57 7.35
N ASP A 431 -28.38 -8.48 8.56
CA ASP A 431 -29.19 -9.54 9.17
C ASP A 431 -30.68 -9.44 8.82
N LEU A 432 -31.19 -8.23 8.59
CA LEU A 432 -32.60 -7.96 8.31
C LEU A 432 -32.99 -8.36 6.87
N LEU A 433 -32.15 -8.08 5.86
CA LEU A 433 -32.49 -8.33 4.46
C LEU A 433 -32.82 -9.80 4.15
N PRO A 434 -32.05 -10.79 4.64
CA PRO A 434 -32.41 -12.19 4.46
C PRO A 434 -33.75 -12.55 5.12
N ARG A 435 -34.04 -11.98 6.30
CA ARG A 435 -35.31 -12.21 7.01
C ARG A 435 -36.49 -11.62 6.26
N MET A 436 -36.36 -10.40 5.75
CA MET A 436 -37.37 -9.75 4.90
C MET A 436 -37.75 -10.64 3.71
N ARG A 437 -36.75 -11.13 2.97
CA ARG A 437 -36.98 -12.04 1.84
C ARG A 437 -37.67 -13.34 2.27
N ALA A 438 -37.22 -13.95 3.36
CA ALA A 438 -37.81 -15.18 3.86
C ALA A 438 -39.30 -15.00 4.25
N VAL A 439 -39.64 -13.84 4.83
CA VAL A 439 -41.00 -13.50 5.22
C VAL A 439 -41.89 -13.24 3.99
N GLU A 440 -41.39 -12.51 3.00
CA GLU A 440 -42.10 -12.30 1.72
C GLU A 440 -42.31 -13.61 0.95
N ASP A 441 -41.27 -14.44 0.83
CA ASP A 441 -41.33 -15.73 0.13
C ASP A 441 -42.32 -16.68 0.81
N ALA A 442 -42.32 -16.75 2.14
CA ALA A 442 -43.24 -17.59 2.90
C ALA A 442 -44.70 -17.15 2.69
N PHE A 443 -44.95 -15.84 2.69
CA PHE A 443 -46.29 -15.31 2.43
C PHE A 443 -46.74 -15.59 0.98
N GLN A 444 -45.86 -15.37 0.01
CA GLN A 444 -46.17 -15.62 -1.41
C GLN A 444 -46.42 -17.09 -1.72
N GLN A 445 -45.70 -18.00 -1.06
CA GLN A 445 -45.94 -19.44 -1.21
C GLN A 445 -47.34 -19.85 -0.74
N ASP A 446 -47.78 -19.34 0.41
CA ASP A 446 -49.12 -19.61 0.93
C ASP A 446 -50.21 -18.96 0.06
N ALA A 447 -50.02 -17.70 -0.33
CA ALA A 447 -50.95 -16.99 -1.20
C ALA A 447 -51.11 -17.71 -2.55
N THR A 448 -50.00 -18.17 -3.14
CA THR A 448 -50.01 -18.95 -4.38
C THR A 448 -50.67 -20.32 -4.17
N ALA A 449 -50.39 -20.99 -3.05
CA ALA A 449 -51.04 -22.26 -2.73
C ALA A 449 -52.56 -22.10 -2.56
N GLN A 450 -53.03 -20.98 -2.00
CA GLN A 450 -54.45 -20.67 -1.91
C GLN A 450 -55.07 -20.41 -3.29
N GLN A 451 -54.41 -19.62 -4.15
CA GLN A 451 -54.88 -19.35 -5.52
C GLN A 451 -54.97 -20.62 -6.38
N GLU A 452 -54.04 -21.55 -6.21
CA GLU A 452 -54.01 -22.84 -6.91
C GLU A 452 -54.95 -23.89 -6.29
N GLY A 453 -55.69 -23.54 -5.23
CA GLY A 453 -56.59 -24.46 -4.53
C GLY A 453 -55.89 -25.52 -3.67
N ARG A 454 -54.57 -25.40 -3.45
CA ARG A 454 -53.77 -26.27 -2.57
C ARG A 454 -53.89 -25.91 -1.09
N MET A 455 -54.45 -24.74 -0.77
CA MET A 455 -54.68 -24.23 0.59
C MET A 455 -56.07 -23.60 0.67
N THR A 456 -56.81 -23.83 1.76
CA THR A 456 -58.11 -23.19 1.97
C THR A 456 -57.97 -21.78 2.53
N ASP A 457 -58.97 -20.93 2.36
CA ASP A 457 -58.99 -19.57 2.93
C ASP A 457 -58.79 -19.61 4.45
N ALA A 458 -59.50 -20.51 5.15
CA ALA A 458 -59.35 -20.69 6.60
C ALA A 458 -57.92 -21.11 7.00
N ALA A 459 -57.25 -21.92 6.19
CA ALA A 459 -55.85 -22.29 6.42
C ALA A 459 -54.91 -21.09 6.21
N LEU A 460 -55.14 -20.27 5.18
CA LEU A 460 -54.36 -19.05 4.94
C LEU A 460 -54.52 -18.05 6.08
N ILE A 461 -55.73 -17.89 6.61
CA ILE A 461 -56.01 -17.02 7.78
C ILE A 461 -55.28 -17.54 9.02
N ASP A 462 -55.30 -18.85 9.30
CA ASP A 462 -54.56 -19.41 10.44
C ASP A 462 -53.03 -19.24 10.26
N ALA A 463 -52.53 -19.38 9.04
CA ALA A 463 -51.13 -19.11 8.72
C ALA A 463 -50.76 -17.61 8.86
N MET A 464 -51.64 -16.69 8.44
CA MET A 464 -51.46 -15.25 8.67
C MET A 464 -51.34 -14.95 10.16
N GLU A 465 -52.25 -15.49 10.99
CA GLU A 465 -52.30 -15.25 12.42
C GLU A 465 -51.08 -15.82 13.16
N ARG A 466 -50.70 -17.07 12.85
CA ARG A 466 -49.66 -17.79 13.62
C ARG A 466 -48.24 -17.59 13.09
N ARG A 467 -48.07 -17.29 11.80
CA ARG A 467 -46.76 -17.21 11.14
C ARG A 467 -46.46 -15.84 10.57
N HIS A 468 -47.32 -15.30 9.71
CA HIS A 468 -46.97 -14.09 8.94
C HIS A 468 -47.03 -12.82 9.77
N ILE A 469 -48.11 -12.59 10.53
CA ILE A 469 -48.27 -11.40 11.38
C ILE A 469 -47.12 -11.26 12.40
N PRO A 470 -46.74 -12.30 13.16
CA PRO A 470 -45.57 -12.23 14.06
C PRO A 470 -44.27 -11.89 13.32
N ALA A 471 -44.02 -12.51 12.16
CA ALA A 471 -42.79 -12.30 11.41
C ALA A 471 -42.69 -10.91 10.80
N TYR A 472 -43.77 -10.40 10.20
CA TYR A 472 -43.84 -9.02 9.70
C TYR A 472 -43.70 -8.00 10.84
N ARG A 473 -44.27 -8.29 12.03
CA ARG A 473 -44.13 -7.42 13.21
C ARG A 473 -42.68 -7.31 13.65
N GLU A 474 -41.93 -8.41 13.69
CA GLU A 474 -40.50 -8.40 14.04
C GLU A 474 -39.68 -7.57 13.04
N VAL A 475 -39.97 -7.69 11.73
CA VAL A 475 -39.34 -6.87 10.69
C VAL A 475 -39.64 -5.38 10.91
N VAL A 476 -40.90 -5.01 11.13
CA VAL A 476 -41.30 -3.61 11.38
C VAL A 476 -40.63 -3.05 12.63
N GLN A 477 -40.59 -3.82 13.72
CA GLN A 477 -39.92 -3.39 14.96
C GLN A 477 -38.42 -3.20 14.76
N THR A 478 -37.78 -4.07 13.99
CA THR A 478 -36.34 -3.96 13.66
C THR A 478 -36.05 -2.75 12.78
N ILE A 479 -36.89 -2.45 11.79
CA ILE A 479 -36.73 -1.25 10.96
C ILE A 479 -36.92 0.02 11.81
N ARG A 480 -37.91 0.03 12.71
CA ARG A 480 -38.20 1.19 13.57
C ARG A 480 -37.18 1.41 14.69
N SER A 481 -36.37 0.41 15.03
CA SER A 481 -35.28 0.58 16.02
C SER A 481 -34.01 1.19 15.41
N LEU A 482 -33.94 1.28 14.08
CA LEU A 482 -32.81 1.90 13.40
C LEU A 482 -32.83 3.42 13.57
N PRO A 483 -31.65 4.06 13.74
CA PRO A 483 -31.58 5.51 13.86
C PRO A 483 -32.19 6.17 12.61
N PRO A 484 -33.04 7.20 12.76
CA PRO A 484 -33.41 8.03 11.63
C PRO A 484 -32.14 8.71 11.12
N GLY A 485 -31.78 8.47 9.86
CA GLY A 485 -30.52 8.96 9.33
C GLY A 485 -30.55 9.21 7.83
N ASP A 486 -29.90 10.30 7.42
CA ASP A 486 -29.74 10.72 6.03
C ASP A 486 -29.06 9.67 5.14
N ALA A 487 -28.40 8.68 5.74
CA ALA A 487 -27.69 7.61 5.05
C ALA A 487 -28.62 6.61 4.33
N MET A 488 -29.86 6.42 4.80
CA MET A 488 -30.83 5.52 4.17
C MET A 488 -32.22 6.15 4.11
N PRO A 489 -32.44 7.16 3.25
CA PRO A 489 -33.69 7.92 3.22
C PRO A 489 -34.92 7.06 2.88
N ARG A 490 -34.73 5.94 2.18
CA ARG A 490 -35.82 4.99 1.83
C ARG A 490 -36.17 4.00 2.94
N LEU A 491 -35.37 3.93 4.01
CA LEU A 491 -35.60 2.95 5.07
C LEU A 491 -36.95 3.18 5.79
N GLY A 492 -37.34 4.46 5.94
CA GLY A 492 -38.65 4.85 6.45
C GLY A 492 -39.80 4.35 5.57
N ASP A 493 -39.71 4.56 4.26
CA ASP A 493 -40.72 4.09 3.30
C ASP A 493 -40.83 2.56 3.26
N ILE A 494 -39.70 1.84 3.40
CA ILE A 494 -39.70 0.37 3.52
C ILE A 494 -40.39 -0.06 4.82
N GLY A 495 -40.10 0.62 5.93
CA GLY A 495 -40.78 0.37 7.21
C GLY A 495 -42.29 0.59 7.13
N ASP A 496 -42.71 1.65 6.46
CA ASP A 496 -44.12 1.97 6.22
C ASP A 496 -44.81 0.96 5.29
N LEU A 497 -44.10 0.45 4.27
CA LEU A 497 -44.57 -0.62 3.40
C LEU A 497 -44.91 -1.87 4.23
N TYR A 498 -43.96 -2.36 5.03
CA TYR A 498 -44.13 -3.55 5.85
C TYR A 498 -45.19 -3.35 6.95
N ALA A 499 -45.27 -2.15 7.54
CA ALA A 499 -46.32 -1.82 8.51
C ALA A 499 -47.70 -1.83 7.85
N THR A 500 -47.84 -1.30 6.63
CA THR A 500 -49.12 -1.30 5.90
C THR A 500 -49.54 -2.71 5.52
N LEU A 501 -48.61 -3.57 5.08
CA LEU A 501 -48.88 -4.99 4.81
C LEU A 501 -49.33 -5.74 6.08
N LEU A 502 -48.66 -5.47 7.21
CA LEU A 502 -49.04 -6.00 8.52
C LEU A 502 -50.47 -5.59 8.90
N ASP A 503 -50.82 -4.31 8.73
CA ASP A 503 -52.17 -3.80 9.02
C ASP A 503 -53.23 -4.48 8.15
N ILE A 504 -52.94 -4.72 6.86
CA ILE A 504 -53.83 -5.46 5.95
C ILE A 504 -54.06 -6.89 6.43
N MET A 505 -52.99 -7.60 6.83
CA MET A 505 -53.12 -8.98 7.34
C MET A 505 -53.93 -9.04 8.64
N VAL A 506 -53.68 -8.12 9.57
CA VAL A 506 -54.43 -8.03 10.83
C VAL A 506 -55.92 -7.77 10.56
N LEU A 507 -56.21 -6.89 9.60
CA LEU A 507 -57.59 -6.57 9.21
C LEU A 507 -58.31 -7.77 8.58
N GLU A 508 -57.63 -8.52 7.70
CA GLU A 508 -58.19 -9.70 7.04
C GLU A 508 -58.49 -10.83 8.04
N VAL A 509 -57.56 -11.09 8.97
CA VAL A 509 -57.79 -12.05 10.08
C VAL A 509 -58.96 -11.59 10.95
N GLY A 510 -59.02 -10.31 11.32
CA GLY A 510 -60.11 -9.75 12.14
C GLY A 510 -61.48 -9.88 11.47
N LYS A 511 -61.56 -9.63 10.16
CA LYS A 511 -62.76 -9.82 9.33
C LYS A 511 -63.19 -11.29 9.33
N HIS A 512 -62.28 -12.23 9.12
CA HIS A 512 -62.60 -13.66 9.04
C HIS A 512 -62.96 -14.27 10.41
N ARG A 513 -62.40 -13.76 11.50
CA ARG A 513 -62.70 -14.21 12.88
C ARG A 513 -63.93 -13.53 13.49
N GLY A 514 -64.57 -12.59 12.77
CA GLY A 514 -65.71 -11.82 13.28
C GLY A 514 -65.35 -10.81 14.37
N MET A 515 -64.07 -10.42 14.46
CA MET A 515 -63.59 -9.39 15.40
C MET A 515 -63.78 -7.96 14.87
N THR A 516 -63.96 -7.81 13.56
CA THR A 516 -64.14 -6.51 12.89
C THR A 516 -65.39 -6.57 12.02
N ASP A 517 -66.22 -5.52 12.08
CA ASP A 517 -67.39 -5.39 11.20
C ASP A 517 -66.95 -5.36 9.72
N VAL A 518 -67.70 -6.05 8.85
CA VAL A 518 -67.32 -6.23 7.44
C VAL A 518 -67.34 -4.92 6.65
N ALA A 519 -68.32 -4.05 6.91
CA ALA A 519 -68.40 -2.76 6.22
C ALA A 519 -67.26 -1.84 6.67
N GLN A 520 -66.97 -1.83 7.98
CA GLN A 520 -65.82 -1.11 8.54
C GLN A 520 -64.48 -1.64 8.01
N ALA A 521 -64.32 -2.96 7.92
CA ALA A 521 -63.11 -3.59 7.41
C ALA A 521 -62.88 -3.24 5.93
N ASN A 522 -63.91 -3.31 5.09
CA ASN A 522 -63.79 -2.94 3.68
C ASN A 522 -63.40 -1.46 3.51
N ALA A 523 -63.97 -0.56 4.31
CA ALA A 523 -63.59 0.86 4.29
C ALA A 523 -62.13 1.09 4.70
N GLN A 524 -61.65 0.40 5.74
CA GLN A 524 -60.25 0.48 6.17
C GLN A 524 -59.29 -0.12 5.12
N GLN A 525 -59.70 -1.19 4.44
CA GLN A 525 -58.92 -1.82 3.39
C GLN A 525 -58.66 -0.88 2.21
N GLU A 526 -59.64 -0.05 1.81
CA GLU A 526 -59.45 0.98 0.78
C GLU A 526 -58.42 2.03 1.19
N VAL A 527 -58.45 2.48 2.46
CA VAL A 527 -57.47 3.43 3.00
C VAL A 527 -56.06 2.84 2.98
N LEU A 528 -55.90 1.58 3.42
CA LEU A 528 -54.61 0.88 3.42
C LEU A 528 -54.10 0.64 1.98
N ALA A 529 -54.98 0.30 1.04
CA ALA A 529 -54.61 0.13 -0.37
C ALA A 529 -54.14 1.45 -1.00
N ALA A 530 -54.80 2.57 -0.69
CA ALA A 530 -54.37 3.89 -1.13
C ALA A 530 -52.98 4.26 -0.56
N ARG A 531 -52.75 3.99 0.73
CA ARG A 531 -51.45 4.20 1.39
C ARG A 531 -50.35 3.34 0.75
N LEU A 532 -50.63 2.06 0.47
CA LEU A 532 -49.70 1.14 -0.17
C LEU A 532 -49.28 1.62 -1.56
N LYS A 533 -50.23 2.13 -2.34
CA LYS A 533 -49.99 2.70 -3.67
C LYS A 533 -49.08 3.92 -3.61
N ASP A 534 -49.31 4.80 -2.63
CA ASP A 534 -48.50 6.00 -2.39
C ASP A 534 -47.06 5.66 -1.96
N ILE A 535 -46.88 4.75 -0.99
CA ILE A 535 -45.56 4.26 -0.59
C ILE A 535 -44.83 3.61 -1.78
N SER A 536 -45.53 2.77 -2.55
CA SER A 536 -44.96 2.12 -3.74
C SER A 536 -44.51 3.13 -4.79
N ALA A 537 -45.21 4.26 -4.94
CA ALA A 537 -44.82 5.33 -5.86
C ALA A 537 -43.51 6.00 -5.42
N ARG A 538 -43.30 6.20 -4.11
CA ARG A 538 -42.04 6.74 -3.56
C ARG A 538 -40.87 5.76 -3.66
N LEU A 539 -41.13 4.46 -3.56
CA LEU A 539 -40.10 3.41 -3.67
C LEU A 539 -39.70 3.10 -5.11
N LYS A 540 -40.48 3.53 -6.12
CA LYS A 540 -40.10 3.36 -7.52
C LYS A 540 -38.76 4.07 -7.79
N PRO A 541 -37.82 3.43 -8.49
CA PRO A 541 -36.61 4.11 -8.93
C PRO A 541 -37.02 5.29 -9.83
N THR A 542 -36.69 6.51 -9.41
CA THR A 542 -36.62 7.64 -10.32
C THR A 542 -35.59 7.27 -11.39
N GLY A 543 -35.99 7.28 -12.67
CA GLY A 543 -35.20 6.82 -13.80
C GLY A 543 -33.85 7.54 -13.97
N PRO A 544 -33.08 7.11 -14.98
CA PRO A 544 -31.66 6.71 -14.91
C PRO A 544 -30.70 7.69 -14.24
#